data_AF-A0A0Q8SLW3-F1
#
_entry.id   AF-A0A0Q8SLW3-F1
#
_cell.length_a   1.000
_cell.length_b   1.000
_cell.length_c   1.000
_cell.angle_alpha   90.00
_cell.angle_beta   90.00
_cell.angle_gamma   90.00
#
_symmetry.space_group_name_H-M   'P 1'
#
loop_
_entity.id
_entity.type
_entity.pdbx_description
1 polymer ?
#
loop_
_entity_poly.entity_id
_entity_poly.type
_entity_poly.pdbx_seq_one_letter_code
_entity_poly.pdbx_strand_id
1 'polypeptide(L)'
;MIRPETRTSIRRHELLADLVDVVARRLKDHEISATASEIIANDLADHLAKHWGGQIISFPKDLRRELVRLELEIYGKFLGDNYDELARQYDMTVSGMRKLITRIRAKLAADTQHDLFDPARVA
;
A
#
# COMPACT_ATOMS: atom_id res chain seq x y z
N MET A 1 -22.39 31.97 -15.30
CA MET A 1 -22.33 31.83 -13.83
C MET A 1 -21.22 30.83 -13.49
N ILE A 2 -20.04 31.30 -13.09
CA ILE A 2 -18.93 30.43 -12.69
C ILE A 2 -19.23 29.99 -11.26
N ARG A 3 -19.53 28.71 -11.07
CA ARG A 3 -19.83 28.16 -9.74
C ARG A 3 -18.50 28.03 -9.00
N PRO A 4 -18.32 28.65 -7.81
CA PRO A 4 -17.07 28.55 -7.07
C PRO A 4 -16.76 27.09 -6.77
N GLU A 5 -15.51 26.68 -6.97
CA GLU A 5 -15.09 25.31 -6.71
C GLU A 5 -15.30 24.98 -5.24
N THR A 6 -16.01 23.88 -4.97
CA THR A 6 -16.23 23.42 -3.60
C THR A 6 -14.92 22.87 -3.03
N ARG A 7 -14.70 22.98 -1.71
CA ARG A 7 -13.53 22.39 -1.02
C ARG A 7 -13.30 20.91 -1.36
N THR A 8 -14.38 20.17 -1.63
CA THR A 8 -14.33 18.76 -2.06
C THR A 8 -13.77 18.61 -3.48
N SER A 9 -14.10 19.52 -4.39
CA SER A 9 -13.55 19.58 -5.76
C SER A 9 -12.04 19.85 -5.72
N ILE A 10 -11.61 20.79 -4.88
CA ILE A 10 -10.19 21.14 -4.70
C ILE A 10 -9.39 19.93 -4.19
N ARG A 11 -9.86 19.26 -3.12
CA ARG A 11 -9.18 18.06 -2.57
C ARG A 11 -9.15 16.87 -3.54
N ARG A 12 -10.20 16.69 -4.34
CA ARG A 12 -10.21 15.66 -5.39
C ARG A 12 -9.14 15.95 -6.45
N HIS A 13 -8.99 17.22 -6.82
CA HIS A 13 -7.98 17.64 -7.77
C HIS A 13 -6.56 17.45 -7.20
N GLU A 14 -6.35 17.79 -5.92
CA GLU A 14 -5.08 17.55 -5.20
C GLU A 14 -4.74 16.05 -5.14
N LEU A 15 -5.71 15.18 -4.84
CA LEU A 15 -5.49 13.73 -4.79
C LEU A 15 -5.07 13.16 -6.15
N LEU A 16 -5.75 13.54 -7.23
CA LEU A 16 -5.45 13.03 -8.56
C LEU A 16 -4.12 13.60 -9.09
N ALA A 17 -3.79 14.84 -8.77
CA ALA A 17 -2.48 15.43 -9.10
C ALA A 17 -1.34 14.70 -8.39
N ASP A 18 -1.47 14.45 -7.07
CA ASP A 18 -0.47 13.70 -6.31
C ASP A 18 -0.32 12.26 -6.84
N LEU A 19 -1.42 11.62 -7.24
CA LEU A 19 -1.37 10.30 -7.86
C LEU A 19 -0.55 10.31 -9.16
N VAL A 20 -0.77 11.28 -10.04
CA VAL A 20 -0.01 11.41 -11.30
C VAL A 20 1.48 11.51 -10.98
N ASP A 21 1.86 12.37 -10.05
CA ASP A 21 3.25 12.58 -9.65
C ASP A 21 3.89 11.31 -9.06
N VAL A 22 3.17 10.61 -8.18
CA VAL A 22 3.65 9.37 -7.56
C VAL A 22 3.82 8.28 -8.61
N VAL A 23 2.84 8.06 -9.47
CA VAL A 23 2.87 7.00 -10.48
C VAL A 23 3.97 7.26 -11.51
N ALA A 24 4.06 8.49 -12.03
CA ALA A 24 5.11 8.85 -12.98
C ALA A 24 6.51 8.65 -12.38
N ARG A 25 6.70 8.98 -11.09
CA ARG A 25 7.97 8.75 -10.39
C ARG A 25 8.29 7.26 -10.26
N ARG A 26 7.30 6.44 -9.88
CA ARG A 26 7.48 4.98 -9.76
C ARG A 26 7.79 4.31 -11.08
N LEU A 27 7.17 4.74 -12.18
CA LEU A 27 7.46 4.20 -13.50
C LEU A 27 8.89 4.57 -13.95
N LYS A 28 9.35 5.80 -13.64
CA LYS A 28 10.74 6.21 -13.85
C LYS A 28 11.73 5.40 -13.00
N ASP A 29 11.39 5.04 -11.76
CA ASP A 29 12.20 4.13 -10.92
C ASP A 29 12.39 2.73 -11.58
N HIS A 30 11.49 2.36 -12.50
CA HIS A 30 11.53 1.12 -13.28
C HIS A 30 12.04 1.33 -14.72
N GLU A 31 12.81 2.41 -14.96
CA GLU A 31 13.46 2.71 -16.23
C GLU A 31 12.48 2.92 -17.42
N ILE A 32 11.21 3.19 -17.13
CA ILE A 32 10.24 3.58 -18.16
C ILE A 32 10.51 5.03 -18.57
N SER A 33 10.43 5.32 -19.87
CA SER A 33 10.70 6.66 -20.40
C SER A 33 9.82 7.72 -19.73
N ALA A 34 10.34 8.94 -19.59
CA ALA A 34 9.61 10.02 -18.93
C ALA A 34 8.26 10.30 -19.61
N THR A 35 8.24 10.33 -20.94
CA THR A 35 7.03 10.52 -21.74
C THR A 35 6.02 9.41 -21.52
N ALA A 36 6.44 8.14 -21.57
CA ALA A 36 5.51 7.02 -21.35
C ALA A 36 4.98 7.03 -19.90
N SER A 37 5.84 7.36 -18.93
CA SER A 37 5.46 7.46 -17.51
C SER A 37 4.40 8.53 -17.27
N GLU A 38 4.54 9.69 -17.90
CA GLU A 38 3.57 10.79 -17.80
C GLU A 38 2.24 10.44 -18.46
N ILE A 39 2.26 9.82 -19.65
CA ILE A 39 1.04 9.36 -20.33
C ILE A 39 0.28 8.35 -19.45
N ILE A 40 0.97 7.30 -18.97
CA ILE A 40 0.35 6.25 -18.15
C ILE A 40 -0.22 6.83 -16.85
N ALA A 41 0.50 7.75 -16.22
CA ALA A 41 0.05 8.38 -14.98
C ALA A 41 -1.22 9.22 -15.18
N ASN A 42 -1.28 10.02 -16.24
CA ASN A 42 -2.47 10.81 -16.58
C ASN A 42 -3.65 9.92 -16.98
N ASP A 43 -3.43 8.90 -17.81
CA ASP A 43 -4.47 7.94 -18.20
C ASP A 43 -5.08 7.24 -16.97
N LEU A 44 -4.27 6.92 -15.96
CA LEU A 44 -4.76 6.33 -14.71
C LEU A 44 -5.61 7.32 -13.91
N ALA A 45 -5.19 8.59 -13.82
CA ALA A 45 -5.97 9.63 -13.14
C ALA A 45 -7.31 9.88 -13.83
N ASP A 46 -7.33 9.91 -15.16
CA ASP A 46 -8.56 10.04 -15.97
C ASP A 46 -9.47 8.83 -15.81
N HIS A 47 -8.90 7.61 -15.80
CA HIS A 47 -9.63 6.39 -15.52
C HIS A 47 -10.30 6.47 -14.13
N LEU A 48 -9.57 6.94 -13.12
CA LEU A 48 -10.11 7.09 -11.78
C LEU A 48 -11.24 8.13 -11.72
N ALA A 49 -11.01 9.29 -12.34
CA ALA A 49 -11.97 10.37 -12.41
C ALA A 49 -13.28 9.97 -13.12
N LYS A 50 -13.19 9.12 -14.14
CA LYS A 50 -14.32 8.64 -14.94
C LYS A 50 -15.12 7.56 -14.22
N HIS A 51 -14.46 6.57 -13.61
CA HIS A 51 -15.14 5.39 -13.05
C HIS A 51 -15.60 5.58 -11.61
N TRP A 52 -14.85 6.34 -10.81
CA TRP A 52 -15.17 6.59 -9.40
C TRP A 52 -15.55 8.05 -9.12
N GLY A 53 -15.59 8.89 -10.15
CA GLY A 53 -16.08 10.27 -10.04
C GLY A 53 -17.51 10.31 -9.49
N GLY A 54 -17.72 11.13 -8.46
CA GLY A 54 -19.03 11.28 -7.80
C GLY A 54 -19.24 10.38 -6.59
N GLN A 55 -18.34 9.42 -6.35
CA GLN A 55 -18.34 8.61 -5.12
C GLN A 55 -17.52 9.29 -4.02
N ILE A 56 -17.89 9.05 -2.75
CA ILE A 56 -17.08 9.42 -1.59
C ILE A 56 -16.28 8.18 -1.17
N ILE A 57 -14.99 8.17 -1.51
CA ILE A 57 -14.06 7.11 -1.12
C ILE A 57 -13.27 7.56 0.10
N SER A 58 -13.30 6.77 1.17
CA SER A 58 -12.52 7.02 2.38
C SER A 58 -11.29 6.11 2.40
N PHE A 59 -10.11 6.70 2.52
CA PHE A 59 -8.87 5.96 2.79
C PHE A 59 -8.65 5.93 4.31
N PRO A 60 -8.70 4.75 4.96
CA PRO A 60 -8.38 4.65 6.38
C PRO A 60 -6.95 5.16 6.63
N LYS A 61 -6.76 6.01 7.65
CA LYS A 61 -5.42 6.46 8.08
C LYS A 61 -4.56 5.26 8.49
N ASP A 62 -5.20 4.30 9.12
CA ASP A 62 -4.62 3.02 9.48
C ASP A 62 -4.82 2.05 8.32
N LEU A 63 -4.18 2.33 7.18
CA LEU A 63 -4.07 1.35 6.11
C LEU A 63 -3.21 0.20 6.65
N ARG A 64 -3.84 -0.74 7.35
CA ARG A 64 -3.25 -2.01 7.76
C ARG A 64 -2.80 -2.68 6.48
N ARG A 65 -1.51 -2.55 6.18
CA ARG A 65 -0.92 -3.21 5.02
C ARG A 65 -1.07 -4.70 5.25
N GLU A 66 -1.95 -5.34 4.49
CA GLU A 66 -1.94 -6.78 4.30
C GLU A 66 -0.48 -7.23 4.13
N LEU A 67 -0.14 -8.35 4.73
CA LEU A 67 1.17 -8.94 4.53
C LEU A 67 1.34 -9.18 3.03
N VAL A 68 2.33 -8.52 2.43
CA VAL A 68 2.64 -8.74 1.02
C VAL A 68 3.10 -10.19 0.89
N ARG A 69 2.82 -10.84 -0.25
CA ARG A 69 3.17 -12.25 -0.53
C ARG A 69 4.60 -12.62 -0.08
N LEU A 70 5.56 -11.73 -0.32
CA LEU A 70 6.96 -11.90 0.10
C LEU A 70 7.14 -11.95 1.63
N GLU A 71 6.42 -11.13 2.39
CA GLU A 71 6.47 -11.15 3.86
C GLU A 71 5.92 -12.48 4.41
N LEU A 72 4.84 -13.01 3.83
CA LEU A 72 4.28 -14.31 4.19
C LEU A 72 5.26 -15.45 3.88
N GLU A 73 5.92 -15.40 2.72
CA GLU A 73 6.91 -16.38 2.32
C GLU A 73 8.12 -16.40 3.28
N ILE A 74 8.67 -15.21 3.58
CA ILE A 74 9.79 -15.07 4.52
C ILE A 74 9.41 -15.62 5.90
N TYR A 75 8.20 -15.29 6.38
CA TYR A 75 7.72 -15.77 7.67
C TYR A 75 7.47 -17.28 7.68
N GLY A 76 6.98 -17.85 6.58
CA GLY A 76 6.78 -19.30 6.45
C GLY A 76 8.08 -20.10 6.49
N LYS A 77 9.21 -19.49 6.09
CA LYS A 77 10.56 -20.10 6.16
C LYS A 77 11.29 -19.80 7.48
N PHE A 78 10.67 -19.07 8.39
CA PHE A 78 11.30 -18.68 9.65
C PHE A 78 11.15 -19.76 10.72
N LEU A 79 12.30 -20.28 11.18
CA LEU A 79 12.38 -21.39 12.14
C LEU A 79 12.48 -20.94 13.60
N GLY A 80 12.70 -19.64 13.85
CA GLY A 80 12.78 -19.06 15.20
C GLY A 80 14.11 -18.36 15.50
N ASP A 81 15.20 -18.83 14.90
CA ASP A 81 16.57 -18.34 15.11
C ASP A 81 17.40 -18.21 13.83
N ASN A 82 16.89 -18.66 12.67
CA ASN A 82 17.57 -18.65 11.37
C ASN A 82 17.63 -17.27 10.68
N TYR A 83 17.75 -16.18 11.45
CA TYR A 83 17.77 -14.81 10.92
C TYR A 83 18.90 -14.56 9.92
N ASP A 84 20.10 -15.11 10.18
CA ASP A 84 21.28 -14.92 9.33
C ASP A 84 21.17 -15.65 7.99
N GLU A 85 20.43 -16.76 7.96
CA GLU A 85 20.13 -17.52 6.74
C GLU A 85 19.12 -16.77 5.87
N LEU A 86 17.99 -16.36 6.46
CA LEU A 86 16.98 -15.59 5.74
C LEU A 86 17.53 -14.24 5.25
N ALA A 87 18.34 -13.57 6.07
CA ALA A 87 18.99 -12.33 5.70
C ALA A 87 19.83 -12.49 4.42
N ARG A 88 20.64 -13.56 4.32
CA ARG A 88 21.40 -13.87 3.10
C ARG A 88 20.50 -14.26 1.94
N GLN A 89 19.46 -15.07 2.17
CA GLN A 89 18.57 -15.55 1.11
C GLN A 89 17.80 -14.42 0.43
N TYR A 90 17.42 -13.39 1.19
CA TYR A 90 16.60 -12.28 0.72
C TYR A 90 17.37 -10.97 0.55
N ASP A 91 18.70 -11.02 0.54
CA ASP A 91 19.60 -9.86 0.41
C ASP A 91 19.28 -8.71 1.39
N MET A 92 19.09 -9.07 2.66
CA MET A 92 18.79 -8.17 3.75
C MET A 92 19.88 -8.19 4.82
N THR A 93 19.97 -7.12 5.60
CA THR A 93 20.76 -7.16 6.84
C THR A 93 20.04 -7.99 7.90
N VAL A 94 20.80 -8.65 8.78
CA VAL A 94 20.26 -9.43 9.91
C VAL A 94 19.34 -8.57 10.80
N SER A 95 19.74 -7.31 11.05
CA SER A 95 18.93 -6.35 11.79
C SER A 95 17.61 -6.03 11.07
N GLY A 96 17.65 -5.87 9.74
CA GLY A 96 16.47 -5.69 8.90
C GLY A 96 15.53 -6.91 8.95
N MET A 97 16.08 -8.11 8.87
CA MET A 97 15.32 -9.36 8.97
C MET A 97 14.63 -9.51 10.33
N ARG A 98 15.34 -9.22 11.43
CA ARG A 98 14.74 -9.20 12.78
C ARG A 98 13.57 -8.23 12.88
N LYS A 99 13.73 -7.00 12.38
CA LYS A 99 12.65 -5.99 12.37
C LYS A 99 11.47 -6.43 11.51
N LEU A 100 11.72 -7.06 10.37
CA LEU A 100 10.70 -7.59 9.48
C LEU A 100 9.87 -8.67 10.18
N ILE A 101 10.51 -9.69 10.77
CA ILE A 101 9.81 -10.76 11.50
C ILE A 101 9.00 -10.20 12.68
N THR A 102 9.55 -9.27 13.46
CA THR A 102 8.82 -8.60 14.55
C THR A 102 7.58 -7.88 14.04
N ARG A 103 7.69 -7.16 12.90
CA ARG A 103 6.56 -6.47 12.28
C ARG A 103 5.48 -7.45 11.81
N ILE A 104 5.88 -8.58 11.20
CA ILE A 104 4.95 -9.61 10.74
C ILE A 104 4.20 -10.23 11.92
N ARG A 105 4.88 -10.56 13.02
CA ARG A 105 4.26 -11.08 14.25
C ARG A 105 3.24 -10.12 14.84
N ALA A 106 3.57 -8.83 14.90
CA ALA A 106 2.65 -7.81 15.41
C ALA A 106 1.37 -7.71 14.55
N LYS A 107 1.49 -7.83 13.22
CA LYS A 107 0.35 -7.87 12.30
C LYS A 107 -0.52 -9.10 12.54
N LEU A 108 0.07 -10.30 12.56
CA LEU A 108 -0.67 -11.56 12.78
C LEU A 108 -1.40 -11.57 14.14
N ALA A 109 -0.78 -11.01 15.18
CA ALA A 109 -1.42 -10.88 16.49
C ALA A 109 -2.61 -9.91 16.46
N ALA A 110 -2.50 -8.79 15.75
CA ALA A 110 -3.58 -7.83 15.59
C ALA A 110 -4.77 -8.42 14.79
N ASP A 111 -4.48 -9.18 13.74
CA ASP A 111 -5.51 -9.87 12.93
C ASP A 111 -6.23 -10.93 13.77
N THR A 112 -5.49 -11.73 14.55
CA THR A 112 -6.05 -12.75 15.45
C THR A 112 -6.91 -12.12 16.57
N GLN A 113 -6.46 -11.00 17.12
CA GLN A 113 -7.21 -10.28 18.17
C GLN A 113 -8.52 -9.69 17.61
N HIS A 114 -8.53 -9.22 16.36
CA HIS A 114 -9.75 -8.72 15.72
C HIS A 114 -10.78 -9.84 15.50
N ASP A 115 -10.33 -11.02 15.07
CA ASP A 115 -11.13 -12.24 14.89
C ASP A 115 -11.77 -12.72 16.21
N LEU A 116 -11.13 -12.46 17.36
CA LEU A 116 -11.67 -12.80 18.69
C LEU A 116 -12.87 -11.94 19.12
N PHE A 117 -13.02 -10.73 18.56
CA PHE A 117 -14.11 -9.80 18.87
C PHE A 117 -15.10 -9.65 17.71
N ASP A 118 -15.03 -10.52 16.70
CA ASP A 118 -16.01 -10.57 15.61
C ASP A 118 -17.33 -11.18 16.14
N PRO A 119 -18.45 -10.42 16.14
CA PRO A 119 -19.73 -10.90 16.62
C PRO A 119 -20.28 -12.13 15.85
N ALA A 120 -19.74 -12.46 14.68
CA ALA A 120 -20.12 -13.65 13.92
C ALA A 120 -19.58 -14.98 14.52
N ARG A 121 -18.63 -14.94 15.47
CA ARG A 121 -18.03 -16.13 16.08
C ARG A 121 -18.49 -16.44 17.51
N VAL A 122 -19.19 -15.50 18.15
CA VAL A 122 -19.68 -15.62 19.54
C VAL A 122 -21.17 -15.99 19.59
N ALA A 123 -21.73 -16.44 18.46
CA ALA A 123 -23.12 -16.89 18.33
C ALA A 123 -23.22 -18.42 18.23
#